data_AF-Q0QW03-F1
#
_entry.id   AF-Q0QW03-F1
#
_cell.length_a   1.000
_cell.length_b   1.000
_cell.length_c   1.000
_cell.angle_alpha   90.00
_cell.angle_beta   90.00
_cell.angle_gamma   90.00
#
_symmetry.space_group_name_H-M   'P 1'
#
loop_
_entity.id
_entity.type
_entity.pdbx_description
1 polymer ?
#
loop_
_entity_poly.entity_id
_entity_poly.type
_entity_poly.pdbx_seq_one_letter_code
_entity_poly.pdbx_strand_id
1 'polypeptide(L)'
;MSQLYTQPDLFLQERIPRKPYCKDFKDAPQLVRSYAYAIKRRYIQVNPPHLRVFMLHDLDYDGAALAWEDNNLPMPAWAAVNRENGHAHIAYALSAPVLTADYGGRQAALRYLAAVEAAYNAKLGSDDGFTSLITKNPEHPHWLTLRGVPDAIRGYDLPYLAEFVDLAKFKPYVGRTNLEAVGLGRNCTVFNVVSRWAYRNIREFKFERGMNEWKRKVLNQCLDVNSDFPCPMMLKEVQCIAKSISNWVWNRFDIAASDRRFADLQAHRNSLRKTYGAGSGRHPVSNIILLGDKND
;
A
#
# COMPACT_ATOMS: atom_id res chain seq x y z
N MET A 1 3.01 -29.97 -37.12
CA MET A 1 3.80 -28.75 -36.85
C MET A 1 4.13 -28.76 -35.37
N SER A 2 5.40 -28.97 -35.01
CA SER A 2 5.86 -28.83 -33.63
C SER A 2 5.61 -27.38 -33.21
N GLN A 3 4.64 -27.14 -32.32
CA GLN A 3 4.61 -25.90 -31.56
C GLN A 3 5.89 -25.93 -30.73
N LEU A 4 6.93 -25.25 -31.20
CA LEU A 4 8.03 -24.84 -30.34
C LEU A 4 7.36 -24.06 -29.20
N TYR A 5 7.25 -24.70 -28.03
CA TYR A 5 6.81 -24.04 -26.81
C TYR A 5 7.89 -23.02 -26.46
N THR A 6 7.80 -21.82 -27.04
CA THR A 6 8.66 -20.72 -26.68
C THR A 6 8.41 -20.42 -25.22
N GLN A 7 9.41 -20.66 -24.39
CA GLN A 7 9.34 -20.41 -22.97
C GLN A 7 9.06 -18.91 -22.75
N PRO A 8 7.98 -18.55 -22.03
CA PRO A 8 7.64 -17.15 -21.82
C PRO A 8 8.70 -16.46 -20.94
N ASP A 9 9.00 -15.22 -21.28
CA ASP A 9 9.89 -14.34 -20.53
C ASP A 9 9.28 -13.99 -19.17
N LEU A 10 10.05 -14.15 -18.08
CA LEU A 10 9.55 -13.93 -16.71
C LEU A 10 9.25 -12.47 -16.42
N PHE A 11 9.98 -11.55 -17.07
CA PHE A 11 9.84 -10.14 -16.79
C PHE A 11 8.77 -9.45 -17.62
N LEU A 12 8.17 -10.13 -18.60
CA LEU A 12 7.23 -9.53 -19.54
C LEU A 12 7.82 -8.21 -20.10
N GLN A 13 8.99 -8.28 -20.76
CA GLN A 13 9.92 -7.16 -21.08
C GLN A 13 9.32 -5.76 -21.37
N GLU A 14 8.12 -5.67 -21.95
CA GLU A 14 7.43 -4.39 -22.19
C GLU A 14 6.93 -3.70 -20.90
N ARG A 15 6.85 -4.40 -19.77
CA ARG A 15 6.29 -3.93 -18.50
C ARG A 15 7.33 -3.52 -17.45
N ILE A 16 8.60 -3.86 -17.65
CA ILE A 16 9.70 -3.54 -16.72
C ILE A 16 10.32 -2.16 -16.96
N PRO A 17 11.02 -1.58 -15.96
CA PRO A 17 11.72 -0.32 -16.16
C PRO A 17 12.78 -0.40 -17.27
N ARG A 18 12.87 0.62 -18.13
CA ARG A 18 13.95 0.73 -19.13
C ARG A 18 15.35 0.85 -18.53
N LYS A 19 15.43 1.51 -17.36
CA LYS A 19 16.64 1.67 -16.58
C LYS A 19 16.41 1.18 -15.15
N PRO A 20 16.32 -0.14 -14.92
CA PRO A 20 15.98 -0.66 -13.61
C PRO A 20 17.13 -0.43 -12.62
N TYR A 21 16.78 -0.36 -11.35
CA TYR A 21 17.77 -0.53 -10.29
C TYR A 21 18.35 -1.95 -10.32
N CYS A 22 19.64 -2.10 -10.03
CA CYS A 22 20.29 -3.40 -9.93
C CYS A 22 21.48 -3.38 -8.96
N LYS A 23 21.83 -4.54 -8.39
CA LYS A 23 23.03 -4.73 -7.56
C LYS A 23 23.43 -6.21 -7.50
N ASP A 24 24.67 -6.51 -7.13
CA ASP A 24 25.14 -7.89 -6.98
C ASP A 24 25.01 -8.39 -5.54
N PHE A 25 25.39 -7.58 -4.55
CA PHE A 25 25.38 -8.00 -3.15
C PHE A 25 24.34 -7.20 -2.36
N LYS A 26 23.90 -7.73 -1.20
CA LYS A 26 22.96 -7.01 -0.33
C LYS A 26 23.52 -5.64 0.07
N ASP A 27 24.82 -5.56 0.38
CA ASP A 27 25.49 -4.33 0.83
C ASP A 27 26.11 -3.50 -0.30
N ALA A 28 25.97 -3.95 -1.56
CA ALA A 28 26.48 -3.20 -2.70
C ALA A 28 25.62 -1.94 -2.97
N PRO A 29 26.24 -0.85 -3.48
CA PRO A 29 25.51 0.34 -3.85
C PRO A 29 24.45 0.03 -4.93
N GLN A 30 23.28 0.64 -4.78
CA GLN A 30 22.21 0.52 -5.76
C GLN A 30 22.58 1.25 -7.06
N LEU A 31 22.67 0.53 -8.18
CA LEU A 31 22.97 1.11 -9.48
C LEU A 31 21.70 1.30 -10.32
N VAL A 32 21.71 2.31 -11.21
CA VAL A 32 20.70 2.48 -12.28
C VAL A 32 21.40 2.22 -13.61
N ARG A 33 20.94 1.22 -14.37
CA ARG A 33 21.60 0.76 -15.61
C ARG A 33 20.57 0.42 -16.68
N SER A 34 20.98 0.27 -17.94
CA SER A 34 20.08 -0.26 -18.99
C SER A 34 19.64 -1.68 -18.64
N TYR A 35 18.48 -2.10 -19.16
CA TYR A 35 17.97 -3.46 -18.95
C TYR A 35 19.01 -4.54 -19.29
N ALA A 36 19.65 -4.45 -20.45
CA ALA A 36 20.66 -5.41 -20.92
C ALA A 36 21.87 -5.59 -19.97
N TYR A 37 22.14 -4.59 -19.14
CA TYR A 37 23.18 -4.67 -18.10
C TYR A 37 22.63 -5.13 -16.77
N ALA A 38 21.47 -4.61 -16.37
CA ALA A 38 20.84 -4.91 -15.09
C ALA A 38 20.40 -6.37 -14.98
N ILE A 39 19.94 -6.98 -16.07
CA ILE A 39 19.54 -8.39 -16.15
C ILE A 39 20.67 -9.37 -15.81
N LYS A 40 21.93 -8.92 -15.88
CA LYS A 40 23.12 -9.70 -15.55
C LYS A 40 23.53 -9.59 -14.07
N ARG A 41 22.77 -8.85 -13.26
CA ARG A 41 23.05 -8.64 -11.83
C ARG A 41 22.19 -9.55 -10.98
N ARG A 42 22.66 -9.89 -9.79
CA ARG A 42 21.95 -10.81 -8.88
C ARG A 42 20.61 -10.23 -8.41
N TYR A 43 20.49 -8.93 -8.25
CA TYR A 43 19.23 -8.27 -7.88
C TYR A 43 18.82 -7.24 -8.93
N ILE A 44 17.53 -7.14 -9.19
CA ILE A 44 16.95 -6.28 -10.22
C ILE A 44 15.60 -5.68 -9.78
N GLN A 45 15.32 -4.45 -10.20
CA GLN A 45 13.99 -3.86 -10.10
C GLN A 45 13.11 -4.35 -11.25
N VAL A 46 11.95 -4.89 -10.89
CA VAL A 46 10.95 -5.39 -11.86
C VAL A 46 9.74 -4.47 -11.95
N ASN A 47 9.43 -3.73 -10.89
CA ASN A 47 8.31 -2.80 -10.86
C ASN A 47 8.76 -1.39 -11.27
N PRO A 48 8.20 -0.77 -12.34
CA PRO A 48 8.42 0.63 -12.65
C PRO A 48 8.02 1.54 -11.48
N PRO A 49 8.63 2.74 -11.33
CA PRO A 49 8.35 3.61 -10.18
C PRO A 49 6.87 3.99 -9.97
N HIS A 50 6.05 3.95 -11.01
CA HIS A 50 4.63 4.34 -11.00
C HIS A 50 3.68 3.16 -11.23
N LEU A 51 4.19 1.92 -11.31
CA LEU A 51 3.40 0.72 -11.59
C LEU A 51 3.82 -0.44 -10.72
N ARG A 52 2.84 -1.15 -10.17
CA ARG A 52 3.01 -2.50 -9.63
C ARG A 52 2.64 -3.49 -10.73
N VAL A 53 3.65 -4.21 -11.23
CA VAL A 53 3.52 -5.27 -12.23
C VAL A 53 3.59 -6.64 -11.56
N PHE A 54 4.41 -6.75 -10.52
CA PHE A 54 4.58 -7.95 -9.72
C PHE A 54 4.34 -7.64 -8.24
N MET A 55 3.51 -8.43 -7.57
CA MET A 55 3.51 -8.50 -6.11
C MET A 55 4.70 -9.34 -5.68
N LEU A 56 5.59 -8.76 -4.88
CA LEU A 56 6.85 -9.39 -4.47
C LEU A 56 6.83 -9.65 -2.97
N HIS A 57 7.18 -10.87 -2.59
CA HIS A 57 7.20 -11.35 -1.22
C HIS A 57 8.60 -11.89 -0.91
N ASP A 58 9.28 -11.34 0.11
CA ASP A 58 10.58 -11.83 0.60
C ASP A 58 10.33 -12.74 1.80
N LEU A 59 10.84 -13.97 1.71
CA LEU A 59 10.58 -15.04 2.66
C LEU A 59 11.91 -15.54 3.19
N ASP A 60 12.18 -15.21 4.44
CA ASP A 60 13.46 -15.46 5.11
C ASP A 60 13.42 -16.72 6.00
N TYR A 61 13.08 -17.86 5.39
CA TYR A 61 13.09 -19.17 6.04
C TYR A 61 13.31 -20.32 5.04
N ASP A 62 13.70 -21.50 5.56
CA ASP A 62 13.94 -22.70 4.74
C ASP A 62 12.67 -23.20 4.05
N GLY A 63 12.80 -23.66 2.80
CA GLY A 63 11.65 -24.16 2.02
C GLY A 63 10.71 -23.07 1.49
N ALA A 64 11.03 -21.79 1.70
CA ALA A 64 10.20 -20.64 1.33
C ALA A 64 9.69 -20.65 -0.13
N ALA A 65 10.41 -21.27 -1.06
CA ALA A 65 10.03 -21.35 -2.47
C ALA A 65 8.71 -22.08 -2.73
N LEU A 66 8.31 -22.99 -1.83
CA LEU A 66 7.08 -23.79 -1.92
C LEU A 66 6.00 -23.31 -0.94
N ALA A 67 6.24 -22.25 -0.18
CA ALA A 67 5.31 -21.74 0.82
C ALA A 67 3.94 -21.35 0.23
N TRP A 68 3.87 -21.03 -1.06
CA TRP A 68 2.59 -20.79 -1.74
C TRP A 68 1.73 -22.06 -1.80
N GLU A 69 2.32 -23.22 -2.02
CA GLU A 69 1.63 -24.51 -2.10
C GLU A 69 1.15 -24.92 -0.71
N ASP A 70 2.02 -24.82 0.30
CA ASP A 70 1.70 -25.10 1.70
C ASP A 70 0.54 -24.24 2.22
N ASN A 71 0.40 -23.02 1.70
CA ASN A 71 -0.65 -22.09 2.07
C ASN A 71 -1.85 -22.09 1.11
N ASN A 72 -1.92 -23.04 0.17
CA ASN A 72 -3.01 -23.13 -0.82
C ASN A 72 -3.25 -21.78 -1.53
N LEU A 73 -2.16 -21.14 -1.96
CA LEU A 73 -2.17 -19.96 -2.81
C LEU A 73 -2.01 -20.39 -4.28
N PRO A 74 -2.33 -19.52 -5.24
CA PRO A 74 -2.02 -19.79 -6.64
C PRO A 74 -0.51 -19.95 -6.84
N MET A 75 -0.14 -20.66 -7.91
CA MET A 75 1.26 -20.76 -8.31
C MET A 75 1.81 -19.38 -8.69
N PRO A 76 2.98 -18.96 -8.18
CA PRO A 76 3.60 -17.70 -8.56
C PRO A 76 4.20 -17.75 -9.97
N ALA A 77 4.45 -16.59 -10.56
CA ALA A 77 5.17 -16.48 -11.83
C ALA A 77 6.60 -17.04 -11.71
N TRP A 78 7.25 -16.79 -10.56
CA TRP A 78 8.48 -17.45 -10.17
C TRP A 78 8.71 -17.40 -8.66
N ALA A 79 9.57 -18.30 -8.19
CA ALA A 79 10.27 -18.19 -6.91
C ALA A 79 11.78 -18.22 -7.17
N ALA A 80 12.49 -17.18 -6.73
CA ALA A 80 13.95 -17.08 -6.84
C ALA A 80 14.58 -17.37 -5.47
N VAL A 81 15.28 -18.49 -5.38
CA VAL A 81 15.75 -19.11 -4.13
C VAL A 81 17.24 -18.89 -3.96
N ASN A 82 17.64 -18.51 -2.75
CA ASN A 82 19.01 -18.56 -2.31
C ASN A 82 19.41 -20.01 -2.01
N ARG A 83 20.39 -20.50 -2.76
CA ARG A 83 20.86 -21.89 -2.67
C ARG A 83 21.54 -22.21 -1.34
N GLU A 84 22.04 -21.19 -0.64
CA GLU A 84 22.81 -21.36 0.59
C GLU A 84 21.92 -21.51 1.82
N ASN A 85 20.78 -20.83 1.86
CA ASN A 85 19.93 -20.75 3.06
C ASN A 85 18.43 -20.96 2.79
N GLY A 86 18.02 -21.37 1.59
CA GLY A 86 16.63 -21.69 1.28
C GLY A 86 15.66 -20.49 1.17
N HIS A 87 16.07 -19.28 1.56
CA HIS A 87 15.23 -18.08 1.51
C HIS A 87 14.86 -17.73 0.06
N ALA A 88 13.63 -17.27 -0.17
CA ALA A 88 13.12 -17.04 -1.51
C ALA A 88 12.46 -15.69 -1.68
N HIS A 89 12.53 -15.13 -2.88
CA HIS A 89 11.57 -14.11 -3.31
C HIS A 89 10.52 -14.77 -4.20
N ILE A 90 9.25 -14.64 -3.83
CA ILE A 90 8.12 -15.07 -4.63
C ILE A 90 7.53 -13.87 -5.37
N ALA A 91 7.16 -14.07 -6.63
CA ALA A 91 6.54 -13.04 -7.45
C ALA A 91 5.24 -13.52 -8.09
N TYR A 92 4.16 -12.79 -7.83
CA TYR A 92 2.90 -12.92 -8.56
C TYR A 92 2.81 -11.83 -9.62
N ALA A 93 2.72 -12.24 -10.89
CA ALA A 93 2.50 -11.31 -11.99
C ALA A 93 1.05 -10.82 -11.99
N LEU A 94 0.85 -9.53 -12.24
CA LEU A 94 -0.47 -8.94 -12.42
C LEU A 94 -0.76 -8.83 -13.93
N SER A 95 -1.85 -9.45 -14.36
CA SER A 95 -2.36 -9.34 -15.75
C SER A 95 -2.57 -7.88 -16.14
N ALA A 96 -3.12 -7.08 -15.22
CA ALA A 96 -3.35 -5.65 -15.30
C ALA A 96 -2.53 -4.91 -14.21
N PRO A 97 -1.41 -4.26 -14.60
CA PRO A 97 -0.59 -3.49 -13.66
C PRO A 97 -1.38 -2.38 -12.95
N VAL A 98 -1.07 -2.14 -11.68
CA VAL A 98 -1.73 -1.12 -10.86
C VAL A 98 -0.86 0.12 -10.74
N LEU A 99 -1.45 1.29 -10.97
CA LEU A 99 -0.77 2.58 -10.76
C LEU A 99 -0.50 2.80 -9.26
N THR A 100 0.77 3.02 -8.91
CA THR A 100 1.20 3.31 -7.53
C THR A 100 1.33 4.80 -7.26
N ALA A 101 1.29 5.64 -8.30
CA ALA A 101 1.23 7.08 -8.19
C ALA A 101 -0.18 7.59 -8.53
N ASP A 102 -0.62 8.65 -7.86
CA ASP A 102 -1.94 9.24 -8.12
C ASP A 102 -1.99 9.94 -9.48
N TYR A 103 -2.66 9.30 -10.44
CA TYR A 103 -3.08 9.90 -11.69
C TYR A 103 -4.61 9.91 -11.75
N GLY A 104 -5.22 11.01 -11.30
CA GLY A 104 -6.65 11.23 -11.45
C GLY A 104 -7.57 10.48 -10.48
N GLY A 105 -7.11 10.13 -9.27
CA GLY A 105 -7.99 9.63 -8.21
C GLY A 105 -8.22 8.11 -8.21
N ARG A 106 -7.38 7.32 -8.90
CA ARG A 106 -7.44 5.84 -8.93
C ARG A 106 -6.91 5.17 -7.65
N GLN A 107 -7.19 5.77 -6.49
CA GLN A 107 -6.77 5.27 -5.18
C GLN A 107 -7.47 3.95 -4.78
N ALA A 108 -8.62 3.63 -5.39
CA ALA A 108 -9.35 2.39 -5.08
C ALA A 108 -8.55 1.14 -5.48
N ALA A 109 -7.97 1.12 -6.68
CA ALA A 109 -7.16 0.00 -7.15
C ALA A 109 -5.89 -0.17 -6.32
N LEU A 110 -5.22 0.94 -5.97
CA LEU A 110 -4.04 0.92 -5.11
C LEU A 110 -4.35 0.38 -3.71
N ARG A 111 -5.47 0.81 -3.10
CA ARG A 111 -5.93 0.27 -1.81
C ARG A 111 -6.28 -1.21 -1.88
N TYR A 112 -6.90 -1.64 -2.99
CA TYR A 112 -7.25 -3.04 -3.19
C TYR A 112 -6.00 -3.90 -3.32
N LEU A 113 -5.05 -3.48 -4.17
CA LEU A 113 -3.72 -4.10 -4.26
C LEU A 113 -3.03 -4.18 -2.90
N ALA A 114 -3.00 -3.07 -2.14
CA ALA A 114 -2.36 -3.03 -0.83
C ALA A 114 -2.99 -4.03 0.16
N ALA A 115 -4.31 -4.20 0.12
CA ALA A 115 -5.00 -5.18 0.96
C ALA A 115 -4.66 -6.63 0.54
N VAL A 116 -4.59 -6.91 -0.76
CA VAL A 116 -4.21 -8.23 -1.28
C VAL A 116 -2.74 -8.54 -0.94
N GLU A 117 -1.81 -7.60 -1.16
CA GLU A 117 -0.39 -7.78 -0.80
C GLU A 117 -0.20 -8.02 0.71
N ALA A 118 -0.90 -7.27 1.56
CA ALA A 118 -0.83 -7.47 3.01
C ALA A 118 -1.38 -8.85 3.43
N ALA A 119 -2.47 -9.29 2.81
CA ALA A 119 -3.04 -10.61 3.10
C ALA A 119 -2.13 -11.76 2.64
N TYR A 120 -1.48 -11.61 1.48
CA TYR A 120 -0.46 -12.54 1.01
C TYR A 120 0.77 -12.55 1.91
N ASN A 121 1.27 -11.37 2.33
CA ASN A 121 2.38 -11.29 3.29
C ASN A 121 2.07 -12.01 4.60
N ALA A 122 0.88 -11.78 5.15
CA ALA A 122 0.47 -12.44 6.39
C ALA A 122 0.35 -13.96 6.22
N LYS A 123 -0.18 -14.44 5.08
CA LYS A 123 -0.32 -15.87 4.81
C LYS A 123 1.02 -16.55 4.55
N LEU A 124 1.93 -15.88 3.86
CA LEU A 124 3.27 -16.39 3.56
C LEU A 124 4.26 -16.19 4.70
N GLY A 125 3.99 -15.34 5.70
CA GLY A 125 4.99 -14.98 6.71
C GLY A 125 6.16 -14.18 6.11
N SER A 126 5.87 -13.28 5.17
CA SER A 126 6.87 -12.42 4.53
C SER A 126 7.51 -11.44 5.50
N ASP A 127 8.71 -10.96 5.15
CA ASP A 127 9.34 -9.82 5.84
C ASP A 127 8.53 -8.52 5.64
N ASP A 128 8.00 -7.98 6.74
CA ASP A 128 7.27 -6.71 6.78
C ASP A 128 8.14 -5.48 6.43
N GLY A 129 9.46 -5.60 6.63
CA GLY A 129 10.45 -4.60 6.27
C GLY A 129 10.73 -4.52 4.77
N PHE A 130 10.33 -5.55 4.00
CA PHE A 130 10.61 -5.63 2.58
C PHE A 130 9.88 -4.52 1.79
N THR A 131 10.65 -3.74 1.03
CA THR A 131 10.13 -2.56 0.29
C THR A 131 9.68 -2.88 -1.15
N SER A 132 9.90 -4.12 -1.61
CA SER A 132 9.61 -4.55 -2.99
C SER A 132 10.30 -3.72 -4.09
N LEU A 133 11.35 -2.95 -3.77
CA LEU A 133 12.06 -2.09 -4.74
C LEU A 133 12.88 -2.92 -5.74
N ILE A 134 13.58 -3.93 -5.24
CA ILE A 134 14.36 -4.88 -6.03
C ILE A 134 14.07 -6.30 -5.55
N THR A 135 14.26 -7.27 -6.43
CA THR A 135 14.10 -8.69 -6.13
C THR A 135 15.34 -9.48 -6.53
N LYS A 136 15.51 -10.69 -5.97
CA LYS A 136 16.43 -11.70 -6.50
C LYS A 136 16.06 -11.92 -7.97
N ASN A 137 17.01 -11.74 -8.89
CA ASN A 137 16.78 -11.79 -10.33
C ASN A 137 16.58 -13.24 -10.80
N PRO A 138 15.36 -13.70 -11.13
CA PRO A 138 15.14 -15.09 -11.53
C PRO A 138 15.87 -15.54 -12.81
N GLU A 139 16.39 -14.61 -13.62
CA GLU A 139 17.19 -14.94 -14.82
C GLU A 139 18.69 -15.07 -14.51
N HIS A 140 19.13 -14.74 -13.29
CA HIS A 140 20.53 -14.83 -12.91
C HIS A 140 20.88 -16.23 -12.34
N PRO A 141 21.93 -16.91 -12.82
CA PRO A 141 22.23 -18.30 -12.48
C PRO A 141 22.59 -18.56 -11.01
N HIS A 142 22.98 -17.50 -10.28
CA HIS A 142 23.26 -17.57 -8.84
C HIS A 142 22.05 -18.08 -8.04
N TRP A 143 20.83 -17.70 -8.44
CA TRP A 143 19.62 -18.16 -7.77
C TRP A 143 19.15 -19.48 -8.37
N LEU A 144 18.51 -20.30 -7.55
CA LEU A 144 17.69 -21.39 -8.05
C LEU A 144 16.31 -20.81 -8.35
N THR A 145 15.88 -20.88 -9.61
CA THR A 145 14.59 -20.31 -10.01
C THR A 145 13.59 -21.43 -10.27
N LEU A 146 12.52 -21.45 -9.49
CA LEU A 146 11.32 -22.22 -9.81
C LEU A 146 10.42 -21.34 -10.67
N ARG A 147 10.15 -21.78 -11.90
CA ARG A 147 9.29 -21.03 -12.83
C ARG A 147 7.85 -21.52 -12.73
N GLY A 148 6.92 -20.58 -12.73
CA GLY A 148 5.50 -20.88 -12.82
C GLY A 148 5.10 -21.39 -14.20
N VAL A 149 3.87 -21.90 -14.28
CA VAL A 149 3.22 -22.22 -15.55
C VAL A 149 2.99 -20.96 -16.40
N PRO A 150 2.81 -21.07 -17.73
CA PRO A 150 2.63 -19.91 -18.61
C PRO A 150 1.58 -18.90 -18.16
N ASP A 151 0.47 -19.35 -17.57
CA ASP A 151 -0.59 -18.46 -17.11
C ASP A 151 -0.20 -17.69 -15.84
N ALA A 152 0.56 -18.30 -14.93
CA ALA A 152 1.12 -17.61 -13.78
C ALA A 152 2.10 -16.51 -14.20
N ILE A 153 2.88 -16.75 -15.26
CA ILE A 153 3.84 -15.78 -15.83
C ILE A 153 3.13 -14.64 -16.54
N ARG A 154 2.06 -14.93 -17.32
CA ARG A 154 1.21 -13.89 -17.94
C ARG A 154 0.52 -13.02 -16.89
N GLY A 155 0.20 -13.63 -15.74
CA GLY A 155 -0.28 -12.96 -14.55
C GLY A 155 -1.76 -13.14 -14.30
N TYR A 156 -2.13 -12.82 -13.07
CA TYR A 156 -3.47 -12.96 -12.54
C TYR A 156 -4.16 -11.61 -12.40
N ASP A 157 -5.48 -11.62 -12.50
CA ASP A 157 -6.30 -10.49 -12.09
C ASP A 157 -6.31 -10.39 -10.56
N LEU A 158 -6.30 -9.17 -10.01
CA LEU A 158 -6.37 -8.97 -8.56
C LEU A 158 -7.60 -9.62 -7.88
N PRO A 159 -8.81 -9.60 -8.49
CA PRO A 159 -9.95 -10.34 -7.96
C PRO A 159 -9.70 -11.83 -7.79
N TYR A 160 -9.04 -12.48 -8.77
CA TYR A 160 -8.70 -13.90 -8.67
C TYR A 160 -7.74 -14.16 -7.51
N LEU A 161 -6.66 -13.37 -7.38
CA LEU A 161 -5.73 -13.51 -6.24
C LEU A 161 -6.45 -13.31 -4.90
N ALA A 162 -7.42 -12.40 -4.83
CA ALA A 162 -8.19 -12.13 -3.63
C ALA A 162 -9.08 -13.31 -3.17
N GLU A 163 -9.43 -14.26 -4.04
CA GLU A 163 -10.23 -15.43 -3.67
C GLU A 163 -9.49 -16.38 -2.70
N PHE A 164 -8.16 -16.29 -2.62
CA PHE A 164 -7.31 -17.18 -1.85
C PHE A 164 -6.95 -16.64 -0.45
N VAL A 165 -7.46 -15.45 -0.09
CA VAL A 165 -7.10 -14.74 1.14
C VAL A 165 -8.32 -14.05 1.77
N ASP A 166 -8.33 -13.94 3.10
CA ASP A 166 -9.36 -13.18 3.82
C ASP A 166 -9.01 -11.68 3.85
N LEU A 167 -9.61 -10.90 2.95
CA LEU A 167 -9.40 -9.46 2.89
C LEU A 167 -10.08 -8.67 4.01
N ALA A 168 -11.02 -9.24 4.76
CA ALA A 168 -11.79 -8.48 5.75
C ALA A 168 -10.88 -7.86 6.81
N LYS A 169 -9.78 -8.56 7.17
CA LYS A 169 -8.76 -8.11 8.12
C LYS A 169 -7.84 -7.01 7.58
N PHE A 170 -7.71 -6.90 6.25
CA PHE A 170 -6.73 -6.03 5.60
C PHE A 170 -7.37 -4.83 4.88
N LYS A 171 -8.69 -4.62 5.02
CA LYS A 171 -9.36 -3.43 4.49
C LYS A 171 -8.80 -2.18 5.17
N PRO A 172 -8.36 -1.16 4.40
CA PRO A 172 -7.89 0.09 4.99
C PRO A 172 -9.00 0.75 5.81
N TYR A 173 -8.79 0.93 7.11
CA TYR A 173 -9.74 1.66 7.96
C TYR A 173 -9.87 3.10 7.46
N VAL A 174 -11.06 3.47 7.03
CA VAL A 174 -11.37 4.82 6.56
C VAL A 174 -11.34 5.76 7.78
N GLY A 175 -10.35 6.65 7.84
CA GLY A 175 -10.29 7.70 8.88
C GLY A 175 -9.54 7.33 10.16
N ARG A 176 -8.86 6.18 10.22
CA ARG A 176 -7.95 5.83 11.32
C ARG A 176 -6.56 5.45 10.77
N THR A 177 -5.54 5.66 11.59
CA THR A 177 -4.20 5.14 11.35
C THR A 177 -4.24 3.62 11.48
N ASN A 178 -3.60 2.90 10.57
CA ASN A 178 -3.32 1.48 10.71
C ASN A 178 -1.82 1.32 10.99
N LEU A 179 -1.43 1.19 12.25
CA LEU A 179 -0.03 1.10 12.66
C LEU A 179 0.63 -0.21 12.22
N GLU A 180 -0.17 -1.25 12.01
CA GLU A 180 0.26 -2.57 11.52
C GLU A 180 0.36 -2.61 9.98
N ALA A 181 0.23 -1.46 9.30
CA ALA A 181 0.32 -1.41 7.86
C ALA A 181 1.75 -1.71 7.38
N VAL A 182 1.85 -2.57 6.37
CA VAL A 182 3.12 -2.99 5.74
C VAL A 182 3.11 -2.67 4.25
N GLY A 183 4.29 -2.63 3.62
CA GLY A 183 4.40 -2.36 2.16
C GLY A 183 3.60 -1.13 1.71
N LEU A 184 2.77 -1.29 0.67
CA LEU A 184 1.86 -0.26 0.14
C LEU A 184 0.78 0.22 1.14
N GLY A 185 0.49 -0.56 2.18
CA GLY A 185 -0.44 -0.20 3.23
C GLY A 185 0.02 1.05 4.01
N ARG A 186 1.34 1.22 4.20
CA ARG A 186 1.92 2.40 4.85
C ARG A 186 1.63 3.67 4.04
N ASN A 187 1.87 3.61 2.74
CA ASN A 187 1.55 4.68 1.80
C ASN A 187 0.06 5.05 1.86
N CYS A 188 -0.82 4.04 1.76
CA CYS A 188 -2.26 4.23 1.85
C CYS A 188 -2.67 4.87 3.18
N THR A 189 -2.06 4.46 4.29
CA THR A 189 -2.35 4.98 5.64
C THR A 189 -1.96 6.45 5.77
N VAL A 190 -0.72 6.81 5.41
CA VAL A 190 -0.26 8.21 5.43
C VAL A 190 -1.14 9.07 4.53
N PHE A 191 -1.42 8.62 3.30
CA PHE A 191 -2.29 9.35 2.38
C PHE A 191 -3.69 9.57 2.98
N ASN A 192 -4.30 8.51 3.53
CA ASN A 192 -5.64 8.53 4.09
C ASN A 192 -5.75 9.47 5.30
N VAL A 193 -4.77 9.45 6.21
CA VAL A 193 -4.76 10.31 7.41
C VAL A 193 -4.49 11.77 7.03
N VAL A 194 -3.41 12.02 6.29
CA VAL A 194 -2.94 13.39 6.01
C VAL A 194 -3.84 14.10 5.00
N SER A 195 -4.42 13.42 4.00
CA SER A 195 -5.37 14.07 3.08
C SER A 195 -6.61 14.61 3.80
N ARG A 196 -7.14 13.90 4.79
CA ARG A 196 -8.28 14.39 5.59
C ARG A 196 -7.89 15.58 6.46
N TRP A 197 -6.72 15.53 7.08
CA TRP A 197 -6.17 16.70 7.78
C TRP A 197 -6.03 17.88 6.82
N ALA A 198 -5.50 17.65 5.62
CA ALA A 198 -5.27 18.67 4.62
C ALA A 198 -6.57 19.35 4.17
N TYR A 199 -7.64 18.59 3.92
CA TYR A 199 -8.96 19.14 3.54
C TYR A 199 -9.52 20.10 4.59
N ARG A 200 -9.28 19.85 5.88
CA ARG A 200 -9.77 20.70 6.98
C ARG A 200 -8.94 21.96 7.17
N ASN A 201 -7.65 21.93 6.83
CA ASN A 201 -6.71 22.99 7.17
C ASN A 201 -6.35 23.90 5.98
N ILE A 202 -6.64 23.51 4.74
CA ILE A 202 -6.22 24.25 3.53
C ILE A 202 -6.63 25.72 3.49
N ARG A 203 -7.74 26.11 4.15
CA ARG A 203 -8.25 27.49 4.14
C ARG A 203 -7.23 28.49 4.67
N GLU A 204 -6.71 28.25 5.88
CA GLU A 204 -5.70 29.10 6.52
C GLU A 204 -4.51 29.30 5.57
N PHE A 205 -4.03 28.23 4.95
CA PHE A 205 -2.88 28.32 4.05
C PHE A 205 -3.20 29.01 2.72
N LYS A 206 -4.40 28.84 2.16
CA LYS A 206 -4.77 29.51 0.91
C LYS A 206 -4.94 31.01 1.07
N PHE A 207 -5.47 31.46 2.21
CA PHE A 207 -5.83 32.87 2.39
C PHE A 207 -4.78 33.67 3.18
N GLU A 208 -3.98 33.03 4.04
CA GLU A 208 -3.11 33.76 4.98
C GLU A 208 -1.62 33.43 4.85
N ARG A 209 -1.23 32.19 4.50
CA ARG A 209 0.18 31.74 4.64
C ARG A 209 0.90 31.37 3.34
N GLY A 210 0.18 30.97 2.30
CA GLY A 210 0.73 30.66 0.97
C GLY A 210 1.25 29.23 0.75
N MET A 211 1.68 28.95 -0.48
CA MET A 211 1.97 27.60 -0.98
C MET A 211 3.23 26.94 -0.37
N ASN A 212 4.25 27.73 -0.04
CA ASN A 212 5.51 27.18 0.51
C ASN A 212 5.28 26.64 1.93
N GLU A 213 4.60 27.45 2.76
CA GLU A 213 4.13 27.05 4.08
C GLU A 213 3.29 25.77 4.02
N TRP A 214 2.35 25.72 3.07
CA TRP A 214 1.47 24.59 2.84
C TRP A 214 2.24 23.29 2.58
N LYS A 215 3.15 23.30 1.59
CA LYS A 215 3.95 22.12 1.23
C LYS A 215 4.79 21.64 2.42
N ARG A 216 5.41 22.55 3.15
CA ARG A 216 6.21 22.24 4.35
C ARG A 216 5.35 21.60 5.44
N LYS A 217 4.17 22.18 5.73
CA LYS A 217 3.28 21.64 6.77
C LYS A 217 2.74 20.25 6.38
N VAL A 218 2.33 20.05 5.13
CA VAL A 218 1.89 18.73 4.64
C VAL A 218 3.00 17.69 4.75
N LEU A 219 4.24 18.04 4.38
CA LEU A 219 5.39 17.15 4.52
C LEU A 219 5.63 16.77 5.99
N ASN A 220 5.60 17.73 6.91
CA ASN A 220 5.75 17.44 8.33
C ASN A 220 4.67 16.48 8.83
N GLN A 221 3.40 16.72 8.48
CA GLN A 221 2.32 15.80 8.85
C GLN A 221 2.50 14.39 8.28
N CYS A 222 3.02 14.26 7.05
CA CYS A 222 3.36 12.95 6.50
C CYS A 222 4.51 12.27 7.25
N LEU A 223 5.52 13.04 7.67
CA LEU A 223 6.65 12.54 8.46
C LEU A 223 6.18 12.08 9.84
N ASP A 224 5.33 12.87 10.50
CA ASP A 224 4.75 12.56 11.83
C ASP A 224 3.99 11.23 11.79
N VAL A 225 3.09 11.04 10.80
CA VAL A 225 2.35 9.76 10.67
C VAL A 225 3.28 8.60 10.30
N ASN A 226 4.34 8.87 9.52
CA ASN A 226 5.29 7.82 9.12
C ASN A 226 6.18 7.36 10.29
N SER A 227 6.47 8.22 11.27
CA SER A 227 7.27 7.83 12.44
C SER A 227 6.54 6.88 13.39
N ASP A 228 5.22 6.78 13.30
CA ASP A 228 4.43 5.88 14.14
C ASP A 228 4.50 4.40 13.69
N PHE A 229 4.97 4.13 12.46
CA PHE A 229 5.11 2.75 11.98
C PHE A 229 6.31 2.04 12.63
N PRO A 230 6.18 0.74 12.97
CA PRO A 230 7.33 -0.06 13.44
C PRO A 230 8.50 -0.06 12.45
N CYS A 231 8.20 -0.09 11.15
CA CYS A 231 9.17 0.07 10.07
C CYS A 231 8.77 1.29 9.19
N PRO A 232 9.31 2.49 9.47
CA PRO A 232 9.00 3.69 8.70
C PRO A 232 9.42 3.59 7.23
N MET A 233 8.66 4.24 6.34
CA MET A 233 9.06 4.38 4.93
C MET A 233 10.27 5.32 4.79
N MET A 234 11.02 5.17 3.71
CA MET A 234 12.13 6.06 3.38
C MET A 234 11.65 7.50 3.10
N LEU A 235 12.48 8.49 3.42
CA LEU A 235 12.17 9.92 3.24
C LEU A 235 11.64 10.26 1.83
N LYS A 236 12.26 9.70 0.78
CA LYS A 236 11.84 9.96 -0.61
C LYS A 236 10.41 9.49 -0.89
N GLU A 237 9.99 8.37 -0.29
CA GLU A 237 8.65 7.85 -0.44
C GLU A 237 7.63 8.76 0.25
N VAL A 238 7.93 9.20 1.48
CA VAL A 238 7.11 10.16 2.23
C VAL A 238 6.98 11.50 1.49
N GLN A 239 8.08 12.00 0.91
CA GLN A 239 8.08 13.22 0.09
C GLN A 239 7.17 13.12 -1.13
N CYS A 240 7.13 11.97 -1.79
CA CYS A 240 6.22 11.72 -2.91
C CYS A 240 4.75 11.80 -2.48
N ILE A 241 4.39 11.19 -1.35
CA ILE A 241 3.04 11.25 -0.78
C ILE A 241 2.66 12.69 -0.44
N ALA A 242 3.55 13.40 0.28
CA ALA A 242 3.34 14.80 0.65
C ALA A 242 3.12 15.68 -0.58
N LYS A 243 3.95 15.51 -1.62
CA LYS A 243 3.82 16.25 -2.89
C LYS A 243 2.49 15.97 -3.59
N SER A 244 2.03 14.72 -3.60
CA SER A 244 0.73 14.34 -4.16
C SER A 244 -0.41 15.06 -3.44
N ILE A 245 -0.47 14.93 -2.11
CA ILE A 245 -1.51 15.59 -1.29
C ILE A 245 -1.45 17.11 -1.47
N SER A 246 -0.28 17.71 -1.28
CA SER A 246 -0.14 19.17 -1.28
C SER A 246 -0.57 19.77 -2.61
N ASN A 247 -0.17 19.15 -3.73
CA ASN A 247 -0.49 19.66 -5.05
C ASN A 247 -1.96 19.43 -5.40
N TRP A 248 -2.52 18.26 -5.10
CA TRP A 248 -3.93 17.99 -5.40
C TRP A 248 -4.83 18.92 -4.60
N VAL A 249 -4.59 19.06 -3.29
CA VAL A 249 -5.40 19.91 -2.42
C VAL A 249 -5.29 21.37 -2.81
N TRP A 250 -4.10 21.86 -3.13
CA TRP A 250 -3.93 23.26 -3.53
C TRP A 250 -4.65 23.60 -4.85
N ASN A 251 -4.52 22.72 -5.85
CA ASN A 251 -4.95 23.01 -7.22
C ASN A 251 -6.38 22.54 -7.54
N ARG A 252 -6.89 21.51 -6.87
CA ARG A 252 -8.13 20.81 -7.26
C ARG A 252 -9.18 20.70 -6.17
N PHE A 253 -8.84 20.94 -4.90
CA PHE A 253 -9.83 20.85 -3.84
C PHE A 253 -10.78 22.04 -3.88
N ASP A 254 -12.06 21.76 -4.13
CA ASP A 254 -13.14 22.73 -4.09
C ASP A 254 -13.66 22.86 -2.65
N ILE A 255 -13.26 23.96 -2.00
CA ILE A 255 -13.65 24.32 -0.64
C ILE A 255 -15.17 24.54 -0.56
N ALA A 256 -15.77 25.24 -1.52
CA ALA A 256 -17.20 25.54 -1.50
C ALA A 256 -18.05 24.28 -1.69
N ALA A 257 -17.67 23.38 -2.59
CA ALA A 257 -18.33 22.08 -2.70
C ALA A 257 -18.14 21.22 -1.45
N SER A 258 -16.99 21.31 -0.77
CA SER A 258 -16.77 20.63 0.51
C SER A 258 -17.71 21.15 1.60
N ASP A 259 -17.91 22.47 1.68
CA ASP A 259 -18.84 23.06 2.64
C ASP A 259 -20.27 22.64 2.41
N ARG A 260 -20.72 22.65 1.15
CA ARG A 260 -22.07 22.21 0.78
C ARG A 260 -22.31 20.77 1.25
N ARG A 261 -21.39 19.86 0.93
CA ARG A 261 -21.46 18.45 1.40
C ARG A 261 -21.50 18.35 2.93
N PHE A 262 -20.74 19.18 3.63
CA PHE A 262 -20.74 19.19 5.10
C PHE A 262 -22.07 19.71 5.66
N ALA A 263 -22.60 20.79 5.11
CA ALA A 263 -23.88 21.36 5.49
C ALA A 263 -25.03 20.36 5.26
N ASP A 264 -25.07 19.70 4.10
CA ASP A 264 -26.05 18.67 3.76
C ASP A 264 -26.00 17.50 4.74
N LEU A 265 -24.78 17.03 5.09
CA LEU A 265 -24.59 15.98 6.07
C LEU A 265 -25.08 16.38 7.47
N GLN A 266 -24.86 17.64 7.88
CA GLN A 266 -25.37 18.14 9.16
C GLN A 266 -26.89 18.29 9.15
N ALA A 267 -27.49 18.75 8.05
CA ALA A 267 -28.93 18.82 7.89
C ALA A 267 -29.57 17.42 7.98
N HIS A 268 -28.99 16.42 7.33
CA HIS A 268 -29.43 15.02 7.41
C HIS A 268 -29.28 14.44 8.83
N ARG A 269 -28.16 14.69 9.52
CA ARG A 269 -27.98 14.25 10.92
C ARG A 269 -28.99 14.90 11.87
N ASN A 270 -29.30 16.17 11.65
CA ASN A 270 -30.28 16.89 12.44
C ASN A 270 -31.70 16.37 12.18
N SER A 271 -32.05 15.99 10.94
CA SER A 271 -33.35 15.39 10.64
C SER A 271 -33.51 14.02 11.31
N LEU A 272 -32.49 13.17 11.30
CA LEU A 272 -32.47 11.89 12.02
C LEU A 272 -32.63 12.07 13.54
N ARG A 273 -31.97 13.07 14.13
CA ARG A 273 -32.14 13.37 15.57
C ARG A 273 -33.56 13.79 15.91
N LYS A 274 -34.24 14.51 15.03
CA LYS A 274 -35.65 14.90 15.23
C LYS A 274 -36.59 13.69 15.14
N THR A 275 -36.35 12.75 14.24
CA THR A 275 -37.17 11.54 14.11
C THR A 275 -36.96 10.53 15.25
N TYR A 276 -35.74 10.33 15.74
CA TYR A 276 -35.47 9.39 16.85
C TYR A 276 -35.56 10.03 18.24
N GLY A 277 -35.46 11.35 18.36
CA GLY A 277 -35.52 12.08 19.65
C GLY A 277 -36.93 12.42 20.13
N ALA A 278 -37.95 12.29 19.28
CA ALA A 278 -39.33 12.61 19.63
C ALA A 278 -40.06 11.50 20.43
N GLY A 279 -39.43 10.34 20.65
CA GLY A 279 -40.06 9.16 21.27
C GLY A 279 -39.57 8.76 22.67
N SER A 280 -38.56 9.43 23.25
CA SER A 280 -38.14 9.16 24.64
C SER A 280 -38.40 10.37 25.52
N GLY A 281 -39.64 10.45 26.01
CA GLY A 281 -40.02 11.38 27.06
C GLY A 281 -39.12 11.18 28.27
N ARG A 282 -38.22 12.14 28.52
CA ARG A 282 -37.58 12.31 29.83
C ARG A 282 -38.68 12.72 30.81
N HIS A 283 -39.18 11.78 31.59
CA HIS A 283 -39.81 12.13 32.86
C HIS A 283 -38.75 12.78 33.75
N PRO A 284 -38.99 13.98 34.31
CA PRO A 284 -38.09 14.55 35.30
C PRO A 284 -38.25 13.73 36.58
N VAL A 285 -37.27 12.86 36.86
CA VAL A 285 -37.19 12.19 38.16
C VAL A 285 -36.80 13.27 39.18
N SER A 286 -37.76 13.58 40.03
CA SER A 286 -37.59 14.39 41.23
C SER A 286 -36.88 13.57 42.31
N ASN A 287 -36.07 14.27 43.10
CA ASN A 287 -35.49 13.90 44.39
C ASN A 287 -34.36 12.84 44.41
N ILE A 288 -33.12 13.33 44.47
CA ILE A 288 -32.07 12.72 45.30
C ILE A 288 -31.91 13.61 46.54
N ILE A 289 -32.30 13.06 47.69
CA ILE A 289 -31.99 13.59 49.01
C ILE A 289 -30.50 13.35 49.25
N LEU A 290 -29.75 14.42 49.52
CA LEU A 290 -28.38 14.34 50.02
C LEU A 290 -28.44 13.88 51.49
N LEU A 291 -28.03 12.65 51.76
CA LEU A 291 -27.62 12.25 53.10
C LEU A 291 -26.12 12.49 53.22
N GLY A 292 -25.78 13.65 53.75
CA GLY A 292 -24.50 13.95 54.36
C GLY A 292 -24.80 14.74 55.63
N ASP A 293 -24.60 14.12 56.79
CA ASP A 293 -23.63 14.62 57.76
C ASP A 293 -23.49 13.64 58.93
N LYS A 294 -22.25 13.22 59.15
CA LYS A 294 -21.76 12.80 60.45
C LYS A 294 -21.57 14.07 61.28
N ASN A 295 -22.05 14.09 62.52
CA ASN A 295 -21.27 14.49 63.68
C ASN A 295 -21.98 14.06 64.98
N ASP A 296 -21.14 13.66 65.93
CA ASP A 296 -21.33 13.20 67.32
C ASP A 296 -21.87 11.79 67.56
#